data_AF-A0A4P9WYB7-F1
#
_entry.id   AF-A0A4P9WYB7-F1
#
_cell.length_a   1.000
_cell.length_b   1.000
_cell.length_c   1.000
_cell.angle_alpha   90.00
_cell.angle_beta   90.00
_cell.angle_gamma   90.00
#
_symmetry.space_group_name_H-M   'P 1'
#
loop_
_entity.id
_entity.type
_entity.pdbx_description
1 polymer ?
#
loop_
_entity_poly.entity_id
_entity_poly.type
_entity_poly.pdbx_seq_one_letter_code
_entity_poly.pdbx_strand_id
1 'polypeptide(L)'
;LRVRVGPSTQTLATTKVNADDQPHFIDSPHFVGNIVVRVKNFNGKTPDGSAPISDIPYFHDKKRQFSIQVSGRFKQETPIDDVVFGSEFDHKISPPTGAWLAMKLASVIDPALTHDMYAERPWFFSPMLASMNVVAVSPAPGPTMALRTSPASILHAWEWGGERELAENNALLFPAGSAPFGAADIPERRKFFQKHANYKAMAFDPQLVYNLEIFAPFMDFNTFDLSLGMSVNVARYTNNQPIRLICKSKSKNATIFVVEYAL
;
A
#
# COMPACT_ATOMS: atom_id res chain seq x y z
N LEU A 1 -0.71 5.06 19.08
CA LEU A 1 -0.32 4.75 17.69
C LEU A 1 1.19 4.81 17.50
N ARG A 2 1.80 3.69 17.11
CA ARG A 2 3.15 3.55 16.55
C ARG A 2 3.00 2.99 15.14
N VAL A 3 3.60 3.67 14.15
CA VAL A 3 3.59 3.24 12.75
C VAL A 3 4.98 2.73 12.38
N ARG A 4 5.06 1.51 11.86
CA ARG A 4 6.32 0.89 11.44
C ARG A 4 6.28 0.48 9.97
N VAL A 5 7.41 0.58 9.29
CA VAL A 5 7.58 0.20 7.88
C VAL A 5 8.78 -0.72 7.75
N GLY A 6 8.74 -1.64 6.79
CA GLY A 6 9.89 -2.49 6.49
C GLY A 6 9.63 -3.46 5.35
N PRO A 7 10.68 -4.14 4.86
CA PRO A 7 10.55 -5.17 3.83
C PRO A 7 10.00 -6.50 4.35
N SER A 8 9.86 -6.67 5.67
CA SER A 8 9.29 -7.85 6.33
C SER A 8 8.75 -7.48 7.72
N THR A 9 7.94 -8.35 8.33
CA THR A 9 7.44 -8.14 9.71
C THR A 9 8.55 -8.24 10.77
N GLN A 10 9.68 -8.89 10.44
CA GLN A 10 10.83 -9.05 11.34
C GLN A 10 11.76 -7.84 11.35
N THR A 11 11.73 -7.02 10.31
CA THR A 11 12.65 -5.89 10.10
C THR A 11 11.92 -4.54 10.07
N LEU A 12 10.81 -4.45 10.79
CA LEU A 12 10.00 -3.23 10.90
C LEU A 12 10.71 -2.17 11.75
N ALA A 13 10.78 -0.93 11.25
CA ALA A 13 11.27 0.24 11.98
C ALA A 13 10.20 1.33 12.06
N THR A 14 10.16 2.08 13.17
CA THR A 14 9.25 3.23 13.30
C THR A 14 9.53 4.24 12.18
N THR A 15 8.49 4.70 11.49
CA THR A 15 8.62 5.66 10.39
C THR A 15 8.25 7.08 10.81
N LYS A 16 8.73 8.09 10.07
CA LYS A 16 8.30 9.48 10.23
C LYS A 16 6.98 9.69 9.48
N VAL A 17 5.87 9.60 10.21
CA VAL A 17 4.52 9.81 9.65
C VAL A 17 4.33 11.27 9.28
N ASN A 18 3.66 11.53 8.15
CA ASN A 18 3.40 12.86 7.59
C ASN A 18 4.65 13.67 7.17
N ALA A 19 5.86 13.12 7.30
CA ALA A 19 7.09 13.74 6.82
C ALA A 19 7.34 13.38 5.34
N ASP A 20 6.65 14.06 4.43
CA ASP A 20 6.72 13.79 2.99
C ASP A 20 8.12 13.88 2.39
N ASP A 21 9.00 14.70 2.99
CA ASP A 21 10.38 14.90 2.54
C ASP A 21 11.36 13.83 3.02
N GLN A 22 10.89 12.91 3.88
CA GLN A 22 11.70 11.88 4.52
C GLN A 22 11.06 10.49 4.33
N PRO A 23 10.96 10.00 3.08
CA PRO A 23 10.44 8.67 2.81
C PRO A 23 11.25 7.59 3.54
N HIS A 24 10.56 6.57 4.03
CA HIS A 24 11.18 5.40 4.60
C HIS A 24 11.74 4.52 3.47
N PHE A 25 13.07 4.45 3.38
CA PHE A 25 13.73 3.60 2.40
C PHE A 25 13.75 2.15 2.86
N ILE A 26 13.39 1.23 1.96
CA ILE A 26 13.52 -0.21 2.14
C ILE A 26 14.33 -0.82 1.00
N ASP A 27 15.12 -1.83 1.35
CA ASP A 27 15.91 -2.59 0.40
C ASP A 27 15.88 -4.07 0.80
N SER A 28 15.39 -4.92 -0.10
CA SER A 28 15.29 -6.37 0.06
C SER A 28 15.84 -7.10 -1.16
N PRO A 29 15.99 -8.44 -1.12
CA PRO A 29 16.43 -9.22 -2.28
C PRO A 29 15.53 -9.09 -3.52
N HIS A 30 14.25 -8.75 -3.34
CA HIS A 30 13.25 -8.74 -4.41
C HIS A 30 12.72 -7.35 -4.75
N PHE A 31 12.88 -6.38 -3.86
CA PHE A 31 12.29 -5.05 -4.01
C PHE A 31 13.14 -3.98 -3.36
N VAL A 32 13.10 -2.78 -3.93
CA VAL A 32 13.68 -1.57 -3.36
C VAL A 32 12.63 -0.47 -3.48
N GLY A 33 12.47 0.35 -2.43
CA GLY A 33 11.39 1.33 -2.42
C GLY A 33 11.56 2.45 -1.39
N ASN A 34 10.91 3.56 -1.68
CA ASN A 34 10.65 4.67 -0.77
C ASN A 34 9.18 4.64 -0.38
N ILE A 35 8.88 4.73 0.92
CA ILE A 35 7.52 4.64 1.45
C ILE A 35 7.24 5.83 2.35
N VAL A 36 6.19 6.59 2.02
CA VAL A 36 5.63 7.62 2.91
C VAL A 36 4.30 7.13 3.45
N VAL A 37 4.12 7.28 4.76
CA VAL A 37 2.86 7.01 5.44
C VAL A 37 2.29 8.32 5.97
N ARG A 38 1.06 8.61 5.57
CA ARG A 38 0.29 9.77 6.02
C ARG A 38 -0.86 9.30 6.89
N VAL A 39 -1.09 9.95 8.03
CA VAL A 39 -2.21 9.69 8.93
C VAL A 39 -2.78 11.03 9.37
N LYS A 40 -4.08 11.23 9.16
CA LYS A 40 -4.76 12.46 9.56
C LYS A 40 -4.81 12.55 11.08
N ASN A 41 -4.62 13.76 11.63
CA ASN A 41 -4.60 14.01 13.07
C ASN A 41 -3.61 13.10 13.84
N PHE A 42 -2.44 12.83 13.26
CA PHE A 42 -1.46 11.91 13.83
C PHE A 42 -0.91 12.44 15.16
N ASN A 43 -1.16 11.71 16.24
CA ASN A 43 -0.61 12.02 17.55
C ASN A 43 0.20 10.84 18.11
N GLY A 44 0.87 10.11 17.22
CA GLY A 44 1.60 8.89 17.54
C GLY A 44 3.07 9.10 17.87
N LYS A 45 3.80 7.98 18.00
CA LYS A 45 5.23 7.96 18.30
C LYS A 45 6.07 8.26 17.05
N THR A 46 7.04 9.15 17.19
CA THR A 46 8.08 9.43 16.18
C THR A 46 9.33 8.58 16.43
N PRO A 47 10.20 8.36 15.42
CA PRO A 47 11.41 7.53 15.59
C PRO A 47 12.44 8.12 16.56
N ASP A 48 12.52 9.44 16.65
CA ASP A 48 13.53 10.19 17.42
C ASP A 48 12.95 10.86 18.68
N GLY A 49 11.66 10.64 18.97
CA GLY A 49 10.98 11.25 20.11
C GLY A 49 10.58 12.71 19.91
N SER A 50 10.78 13.28 18.70
CA SER A 50 10.27 14.61 18.34
C SER A 50 8.74 14.68 18.36
N ALA A 51 8.19 15.89 18.38
CA ALA A 51 6.74 16.08 18.29
C ALA A 51 6.18 15.52 16.96
N PRO A 52 5.03 14.82 16.98
CA PRO A 52 4.42 14.30 15.76
C PRO A 52 3.91 15.44 14.86
N ILE A 53 3.99 15.25 13.54
CA ILE A 53 3.34 16.13 12.57
C ILE A 53 1.87 15.71 12.50
N SER A 54 0.97 16.49 13.10
CA SER A 54 -0.44 16.10 13.26
C SER A 54 -1.23 16.12 11.96
N ASP A 55 -1.11 17.18 11.17
CA ASP A 55 -1.84 17.34 9.92
C ASP A 55 -0.97 17.98 8.84
N ILE A 56 -1.33 17.77 7.58
CA ILE A 56 -0.59 18.23 6.40
C ILE A 56 -1.55 18.64 5.27
N PRO A 57 -1.12 19.51 4.34
CA PRO A 57 -1.97 19.97 3.23
C PRO A 57 -2.61 18.83 2.41
N TYR A 58 -1.98 17.66 2.37
CA TYR A 58 -2.53 16.46 1.72
C TYR A 58 -3.97 16.13 2.14
N PHE A 59 -4.34 16.34 3.40
CA PHE A 59 -5.67 16.03 3.92
C PHE A 59 -6.69 17.18 3.77
N HIS A 60 -6.23 18.38 3.41
CA HIS A 60 -7.11 19.53 3.22
C HIS A 60 -8.11 19.25 2.10
N ASP A 61 -9.38 19.58 2.32
CA ASP A 61 -10.51 19.37 1.41
C ASP A 61 -10.77 17.91 0.98
N LYS A 62 -10.12 16.94 1.65
CA LYS A 62 -10.28 15.51 1.37
C LYS A 62 -10.82 14.76 2.58
N LYS A 63 -11.60 13.70 2.29
CA LYS A 63 -12.14 12.79 3.31
C LYS A 63 -11.16 11.67 3.70
N ARG A 64 -9.95 11.63 3.10
CA ARG A 64 -8.92 10.61 3.37
C ARG A 64 -8.53 10.65 4.85
N GLN A 65 -8.41 9.48 5.49
CA GLN A 65 -7.94 9.34 6.87
C GLN A 65 -6.47 8.92 6.94
N PHE A 66 -5.99 8.25 5.90
CA PHE A 66 -4.59 7.87 5.76
C PHE A 66 -4.21 7.80 4.28
N SER A 67 -2.91 7.75 4.02
CA SER A 67 -2.33 7.32 2.75
C SER A 67 -1.05 6.52 2.98
N ILE A 68 -0.80 5.54 2.11
CA ILE A 68 0.52 4.93 1.93
C ILE A 68 0.91 5.17 0.48
N GLN A 69 2.00 5.90 0.29
CA GLN A 69 2.59 6.13 -1.03
C GLN A 69 3.91 5.40 -1.12
N VAL A 70 4.09 4.65 -2.20
CA VAL A 70 5.28 3.85 -2.48
C VAL A 70 5.84 4.29 -3.82
N SER A 71 7.13 4.58 -3.88
CA SER A 71 7.90 4.58 -5.13
C SER A 71 8.83 3.38 -5.08
N GLY A 72 8.64 2.43 -5.99
CA GLY A 72 9.19 1.09 -5.84
C GLY A 72 9.65 0.45 -7.13
N ARG A 73 10.61 -0.45 -7.01
CA ARG A 73 11.16 -1.19 -8.14
C ARG A 73 11.39 -2.64 -7.76
N PHE A 74 10.85 -3.53 -8.58
CA PHE A 74 11.14 -4.96 -8.48
C PHE A 74 12.55 -5.22 -8.99
N LYS A 75 13.31 -6.08 -8.31
CA LYS A 75 14.70 -6.39 -8.69
C LYS A 75 14.79 -7.49 -9.76
N GLN A 76 13.69 -8.17 -10.00
CA GLN A 76 13.54 -9.26 -10.96
C GLN A 76 12.14 -9.18 -11.57
N GLU A 77 11.99 -9.73 -12.77
CA GLU A 77 10.67 -9.89 -13.37
C GLU A 77 9.76 -10.67 -12.40
N THR A 78 8.60 -10.09 -12.08
CA THR A 78 7.68 -10.63 -11.08
C THR A 78 6.28 -10.68 -11.66
N PRO A 79 5.63 -11.86 -11.77
CA PRO A 79 4.28 -11.95 -12.31
C PRO A 79 3.29 -11.05 -11.55
N ILE A 80 2.48 -10.27 -12.27
CA ILE A 80 1.52 -9.37 -11.64
C ILE A 80 0.46 -10.14 -10.86
N ASP A 81 0.07 -11.32 -11.37
CA ASP A 81 -0.90 -12.19 -10.72
C ASP A 81 -0.40 -12.86 -9.44
N ASP A 82 0.90 -12.82 -9.19
CA ASP A 82 1.52 -13.32 -7.96
C ASP A 82 1.54 -12.27 -6.84
N VAL A 83 1.39 -10.98 -7.16
CA VAL A 83 1.54 -9.90 -6.18
C VAL A 83 0.19 -9.38 -5.69
N VAL A 84 0.00 -9.46 -4.37
CA VAL A 84 -1.21 -8.99 -3.69
C VAL A 84 -0.92 -7.93 -2.66
N PHE A 85 -1.91 -7.06 -2.44
CA PHE A 85 -1.93 -6.06 -1.38
C PHE A 85 -3.15 -6.25 -0.48
N GLY A 86 -2.97 -6.11 0.82
CA GLY A 86 -4.05 -6.33 1.78
C GLY A 86 -3.53 -6.48 3.20
N SER A 87 -4.12 -7.37 3.99
CA SER A 87 -3.77 -7.59 5.39
C SER A 87 -3.83 -9.06 5.75
N GLU A 88 -3.06 -9.43 6.77
CA GLU A 88 -3.11 -10.72 7.44
C GLU A 88 -2.85 -10.53 8.93
N PHE A 89 -3.41 -11.42 9.73
CA PHE A 89 -3.22 -11.47 11.18
C PHE A 89 -2.34 -12.67 11.57
N ASP A 90 -1.64 -12.54 12.69
CA ASP A 90 -0.77 -13.59 13.21
C ASP A 90 -1.58 -14.72 13.88
N HIS A 91 -2.75 -14.37 14.42
CA HIS A 91 -3.67 -15.26 15.12
C HIS A 91 -5.13 -14.88 14.84
N LYS A 92 -6.05 -15.78 15.22
CA LYS A 92 -7.49 -15.55 15.14
C LYS A 92 -7.90 -14.20 15.72
N ILE A 93 -8.81 -13.56 15.01
CA ILE A 93 -9.56 -12.39 15.48
C ILE A 93 -10.94 -12.85 15.96
N SER A 94 -11.66 -11.97 16.65
CA SER A 94 -13.02 -12.25 17.14
C SER A 94 -14.00 -11.31 16.42
N PRO A 95 -14.40 -11.54 15.16
CA PRO A 95 -15.23 -10.59 14.43
C PRO A 95 -16.55 -10.31 15.16
N PRO A 96 -17.07 -9.07 15.13
CA PRO A 96 -18.37 -8.77 15.71
C PRO A 96 -19.49 -9.56 15.01
N THR A 97 -20.59 -9.80 15.73
CA THR A 97 -21.84 -10.27 15.12
C THR A 97 -22.21 -9.35 13.96
N GLY A 98 -22.40 -9.91 12.76
CA GLY A 98 -22.73 -9.12 11.56
C GLY A 98 -21.52 -8.62 10.75
N ALA A 99 -20.28 -9.01 11.07
CA ALA A 99 -19.08 -8.63 10.30
C ALA A 99 -19.18 -8.94 8.79
N TRP A 100 -19.99 -9.93 8.41
CA TRP A 100 -20.29 -10.24 7.01
C TRP A 100 -20.84 -9.03 6.21
N LEU A 101 -21.55 -8.10 6.86
CA LEU A 101 -22.08 -6.90 6.20
C LEU A 101 -20.95 -5.94 5.83
N ALA A 102 -19.98 -5.75 6.74
CA ALA A 102 -18.77 -4.98 6.46
C ALA A 102 -17.96 -5.63 5.32
N MET A 103 -17.86 -6.96 5.29
CA MET A 103 -17.21 -7.67 4.19
C MET A 103 -17.94 -7.48 2.86
N LYS A 104 -19.27 -7.54 2.85
CA LYS A 104 -20.07 -7.25 1.65
C LYS A 104 -19.82 -5.84 1.13
N LEU A 105 -19.73 -4.84 2.01
CA LEU A 105 -19.41 -3.46 1.63
C LEU A 105 -17.96 -3.33 1.14
N ALA A 106 -17.02 -4.03 1.77
CA ALA A 106 -15.63 -4.07 1.30
C ALA A 106 -15.53 -4.63 -0.13
N SER A 107 -16.28 -5.69 -0.47
CA SER A 107 -16.34 -6.23 -1.83
C SER A 107 -17.01 -5.30 -2.85
N VAL A 108 -17.86 -4.36 -2.42
CA VAL A 108 -18.39 -3.30 -3.31
C VAL A 108 -17.31 -2.27 -3.62
N ILE A 109 -16.45 -1.95 -2.65
CA ILE A 109 -15.32 -1.02 -2.81
C ILE A 109 -14.21 -1.65 -3.66
N ASP A 110 -13.91 -2.92 -3.40
CA ASP A 110 -12.93 -3.72 -4.12
C ASP A 110 -13.51 -5.10 -4.50
N PRO A 111 -14.07 -5.22 -5.71
CA PRO A 111 -14.59 -6.48 -6.23
C PRO A 111 -13.55 -7.59 -6.38
N ALA A 112 -12.26 -7.28 -6.38
CA ALA A 112 -11.18 -8.26 -6.47
C ALA A 112 -10.73 -8.76 -5.08
N LEU A 113 -11.31 -8.23 -4.00
CA LEU A 113 -10.99 -8.62 -2.64
C LEU A 113 -11.40 -10.06 -2.37
N THR A 114 -10.41 -10.87 -2.05
CA THR A 114 -10.57 -12.22 -1.52
C THR A 114 -10.18 -12.21 -0.05
N HIS A 115 -10.81 -13.05 0.77
CA HIS A 115 -10.55 -13.07 2.19
C HIS A 115 -10.90 -14.42 2.81
N ASP A 116 -10.29 -14.71 3.95
CA ASP A 116 -10.78 -15.68 4.91
C ASP A 116 -10.63 -15.05 6.30
N MET A 117 -11.74 -14.56 6.85
CA MET A 117 -11.74 -13.87 8.14
C MET A 117 -11.86 -14.82 9.33
N TYR A 118 -12.16 -16.09 9.09
CA TYR A 118 -12.39 -17.11 10.11
C TYR A 118 -11.25 -18.14 10.19
N ALA A 119 -10.25 -18.06 9.32
CA ALA A 119 -9.01 -18.81 9.39
C ALA A 119 -8.27 -18.66 10.73
N GLU A 120 -7.37 -19.59 11.05
CA GLU A 120 -6.44 -19.45 12.18
C GLU A 120 -5.55 -18.21 12.08
N ARG A 121 -5.27 -17.79 10.84
CA ARG A 121 -4.56 -16.57 10.48
C ARG A 121 -5.43 -15.81 9.49
N PRO A 122 -6.40 -15.01 9.97
CA PRO A 122 -7.32 -14.28 9.11
C PRO A 122 -6.57 -13.41 8.11
N TRP A 123 -7.11 -13.26 6.90
CA TRP A 123 -6.48 -12.46 5.84
C TRP A 123 -7.51 -11.88 4.87
N PHE A 124 -7.11 -10.81 4.19
CA PHE A 124 -7.84 -10.21 3.08
C PHE A 124 -6.86 -9.60 2.08
N PHE A 125 -6.96 -9.98 0.82
CA PHE A 125 -6.01 -9.61 -0.23
C PHE A 125 -6.71 -9.39 -1.57
N SER A 126 -6.17 -8.44 -2.32
CA SER A 126 -6.53 -8.14 -3.70
C SER A 126 -5.27 -8.07 -4.57
N PRO A 127 -5.37 -8.27 -5.90
CA PRO A 127 -4.27 -7.99 -6.82
C PRO A 127 -3.78 -6.55 -6.63
N MET A 128 -2.46 -6.35 -6.51
CA MET A 128 -1.89 -5.05 -6.12
C MET A 128 -2.39 -3.89 -7.00
N LEU A 129 -2.39 -4.06 -8.32
CA LEU A 129 -2.83 -3.03 -9.27
C LEU A 129 -4.35 -2.82 -9.30
N ALA A 130 -5.15 -3.69 -8.67
CA ALA A 130 -6.58 -3.43 -8.45
C ALA A 130 -6.80 -2.61 -7.18
N SER A 131 -5.99 -2.82 -6.15
CA SER A 131 -6.12 -2.16 -4.85
C SER A 131 -5.77 -0.67 -4.89
N MET A 132 -4.70 -0.30 -5.59
CA MET A 132 -4.14 1.06 -5.54
C MET A 132 -5.12 2.11 -6.08
N ASN A 133 -5.25 3.24 -5.38
CA ASN A 133 -6.03 4.38 -5.82
C ASN A 133 -5.36 5.13 -6.97
N VAL A 134 -4.03 5.25 -6.93
CA VAL A 134 -3.23 5.87 -7.99
C VAL A 134 -2.03 4.99 -8.33
N VAL A 135 -1.72 4.87 -9.62
CA VAL A 135 -0.56 4.17 -10.18
C VAL A 135 0.08 5.05 -11.24
N ALA A 136 1.39 5.25 -11.12
CA ALA A 136 2.19 5.92 -12.14
C ALA A 136 3.46 5.12 -12.39
N VAL A 137 3.76 4.83 -13.66
CA VAL A 137 4.91 4.02 -14.04
C VAL A 137 5.87 4.85 -14.89
N SER A 138 7.15 4.79 -14.55
CA SER A 138 8.22 5.48 -15.27
C SER A 138 9.39 4.54 -15.56
N PRO A 139 10.24 4.84 -16.58
CA PRO A 139 11.48 4.11 -16.76
C PRO A 139 12.38 4.32 -15.54
N ALA A 140 13.12 3.28 -15.15
CA ALA A 140 14.09 3.41 -14.08
C ALA A 140 15.27 4.32 -14.49
N PRO A 141 15.83 5.12 -13.55
CA PRO A 141 16.92 6.06 -13.85
C PRO A 141 18.26 5.38 -14.13
N GLY A 142 18.41 4.10 -13.81
CA GLY A 142 19.65 3.35 -13.97
C GLY A 142 19.50 1.87 -13.64
N PRO A 143 20.59 1.08 -13.65
CA PRO A 143 20.56 -0.34 -13.31
C PRO A 143 20.43 -0.56 -11.80
N THR A 144 19.73 -1.63 -11.40
CA THR A 144 19.49 -1.99 -9.98
C THR A 144 20.75 -2.42 -9.23
N MET A 145 21.82 -2.81 -9.94
CA MET A 145 23.07 -3.36 -9.40
C MET A 145 24.22 -2.34 -9.28
N ALA A 146 23.97 -1.05 -9.51
CA ALA A 146 25.01 -0.04 -9.36
C ALA A 146 25.39 0.11 -7.87
N LEU A 147 26.36 -0.69 -7.44
CA LEU A 147 27.06 -0.59 -6.15
C LEU A 147 27.48 0.88 -5.95
N ARG A 148 26.80 1.61 -5.04
CA ARG A 148 26.97 3.03 -4.62
C ARG A 148 25.90 4.05 -5.05
N THR A 149 24.65 3.64 -5.23
CA THR A 149 23.55 4.56 -5.59
C THR A 149 22.74 5.01 -4.38
N SER A 150 22.51 6.33 -4.25
CA SER A 150 21.45 6.86 -3.38
C SER A 150 20.08 6.32 -3.83
N PRO A 151 19.03 6.32 -2.97
CA PRO A 151 17.69 5.92 -3.38
C PRO A 151 17.22 6.59 -4.67
N ALA A 152 17.59 7.86 -4.89
CA ALA A 152 17.24 8.63 -6.07
C ALA A 152 17.80 8.04 -7.39
N SER A 153 19.00 7.47 -7.37
CA SER A 153 19.58 6.81 -8.54
C SER A 153 18.98 5.43 -8.86
N ILE A 154 18.06 4.93 -8.03
CA ILE A 154 17.34 3.67 -8.26
C ILE A 154 15.86 3.92 -8.58
N LEU A 155 15.25 4.93 -7.95
CA LEU A 155 13.80 5.18 -7.93
C LEU A 155 13.37 6.54 -8.47
N HIS A 156 14.31 7.42 -8.85
CA HIS A 156 14.15 8.87 -8.98
C HIS A 156 14.14 9.62 -7.64
N ALA A 157 14.46 10.90 -7.67
CA ALA A 157 14.34 11.76 -6.50
C ALA A 157 12.87 11.82 -6.06
N TRP A 158 12.63 11.74 -4.75
CA TRP A 158 11.28 11.87 -4.21
C TRP A 158 10.78 13.30 -4.39
N GLU A 159 9.67 13.47 -5.09
CA GLU A 159 9.13 14.80 -5.45
C GLU A 159 7.76 15.10 -4.85
N TRP A 160 7.11 14.11 -4.23
CA TRP A 160 5.76 14.26 -3.69
C TRP A 160 5.76 14.86 -2.29
N GLY A 161 4.77 15.69 -2.02
CA GLY A 161 4.55 16.25 -0.70
C GLY A 161 3.80 17.58 -0.72
N GLY A 162 3.08 17.86 0.37
CA GLY A 162 2.20 19.02 0.44
C GLY A 162 1.12 18.95 -0.64
N GLU A 163 1.11 19.91 -1.56
CA GLU A 163 0.17 19.97 -2.69
C GLU A 163 0.59 19.14 -3.92
N ARG A 164 1.85 18.66 -3.95
CA ARG A 164 2.35 17.81 -5.06
C ARG A 164 1.96 16.36 -4.82
N GLU A 165 0.77 15.99 -5.31
CA GLU A 165 0.25 14.64 -5.24
C GLU A 165 0.66 13.76 -6.43
N LEU A 166 0.63 12.44 -6.24
CA LEU A 166 0.83 11.48 -7.32
C LEU A 166 -0.35 11.57 -8.31
N ALA A 167 -0.04 11.71 -9.59
CA ALA A 167 -1.01 11.64 -10.68
C ALA A 167 -0.92 10.27 -11.38
N GLU A 168 -2.06 9.76 -11.84
CA GLU A 168 -2.12 8.49 -12.57
C GLU A 168 -1.32 8.57 -13.88
N ASN A 169 -0.50 7.55 -14.14
CA ASN A 169 0.14 7.34 -15.44
C ASN A 169 0.42 5.85 -15.71
N ASN A 170 -0.48 5.24 -16.46
CA ASN A 170 -0.47 3.82 -16.80
C ASN A 170 0.22 3.50 -18.12
N ALA A 171 0.81 4.49 -18.80
CA ALA A 171 1.30 4.34 -20.17
C ALA A 171 2.31 3.18 -20.32
N LEU A 172 3.10 2.92 -19.28
CA LEU A 172 4.14 1.88 -19.26
C LEU A 172 3.70 0.59 -18.56
N LEU A 173 2.43 0.43 -18.19
CA LEU A 173 1.89 -0.86 -17.77
C LEU A 173 1.71 -1.81 -18.97
N PHE A 174 1.67 -1.29 -20.19
CA PHE A 174 1.41 -2.03 -21.40
C PHE A 174 2.46 -1.73 -22.48
N PRO A 175 2.73 -2.66 -23.41
CA PRO A 175 3.46 -2.34 -24.62
C PRO A 175 2.86 -1.15 -25.36
N ALA A 176 3.71 -0.35 -26.02
CA ALA A 176 3.29 0.84 -26.75
C ALA A 176 2.14 0.52 -27.73
N GLY A 177 1.05 1.29 -27.65
CA GLY A 177 -0.13 1.13 -28.51
C GLY A 177 -1.08 -0.02 -28.14
N SER A 178 -0.81 -0.77 -27.06
CA SER A 178 -1.66 -1.91 -26.63
C SER A 178 -2.53 -1.62 -25.40
N ALA A 179 -2.44 -0.43 -24.82
CA ALA A 179 -3.16 -0.07 -23.62
C ALA A 179 -4.69 -0.12 -23.87
N PRO A 180 -5.47 -0.82 -23.02
CA PRO A 180 -6.92 -0.95 -23.20
C PRO A 180 -7.72 0.26 -22.66
N PHE A 181 -7.03 1.23 -22.05
CA PHE A 181 -7.59 2.46 -21.48
C PHE A 181 -6.54 3.58 -21.51
N GLY A 182 -6.96 4.82 -21.30
CA GLY A 182 -6.08 5.98 -21.29
C GLY A 182 -5.09 5.97 -20.12
N ALA A 183 -3.95 6.63 -20.30
CA ALA A 183 -2.88 6.64 -19.29
C ALA A 183 -3.32 7.20 -17.93
N ALA A 184 -4.33 8.08 -17.88
CA ALA A 184 -4.84 8.69 -16.65
C ALA A 184 -6.15 8.04 -16.12
N ASP A 185 -6.62 6.94 -16.73
CA ASP A 185 -7.95 6.39 -16.46
C ASP A 185 -7.96 5.44 -15.25
N ILE A 186 -8.00 6.01 -14.03
CA ILE A 186 -8.06 5.24 -12.77
C ILE A 186 -9.22 4.21 -12.76
N PRO A 187 -10.48 4.56 -13.12
CA PRO A 187 -11.59 3.61 -13.03
C PRO A 187 -11.42 2.41 -13.96
N GLU A 188 -10.96 2.65 -15.19
CA GLU A 188 -10.75 1.60 -16.18
C GLU A 188 -9.53 0.74 -15.84
N ARG A 189 -8.43 1.32 -15.30
CA ARG A 189 -7.33 0.52 -14.73
C ARG A 189 -7.85 -0.44 -13.69
N ARG A 190 -8.55 0.06 -12.67
CA ARG A 190 -9.04 -0.77 -11.55
C ARG A 190 -9.96 -1.88 -12.07
N LYS A 191 -10.88 -1.56 -12.97
CA LYS A 191 -11.79 -2.54 -13.60
C LYS A 191 -11.04 -3.58 -14.44
N PHE A 192 -9.98 -3.19 -15.13
CA PHE A 192 -9.14 -4.12 -15.90
C PHE A 192 -8.43 -5.11 -14.99
N PHE A 193 -7.78 -4.63 -13.92
CA PHE A 193 -7.03 -5.46 -12.97
C PHE A 193 -7.92 -6.22 -11.97
N GLN A 194 -9.25 -6.02 -11.97
CA GLN A 194 -10.18 -6.90 -11.26
C GLN A 194 -10.35 -8.27 -11.93
N LYS A 195 -10.06 -8.39 -13.24
CA LYS A 195 -10.27 -9.63 -13.99
C LYS A 195 -8.96 -10.38 -14.19
N HIS A 196 -8.79 -11.51 -13.52
CA HIS A 196 -7.56 -12.33 -13.58
C HIS A 196 -7.04 -12.59 -15.00
N ALA A 197 -7.95 -12.89 -15.93
CA ALA A 197 -7.60 -13.16 -17.33
C ALA A 197 -6.84 -12.03 -18.03
N ASN A 198 -7.00 -10.78 -17.57
CA ASN A 198 -6.41 -9.59 -18.16
C ASN A 198 -4.92 -9.42 -17.82
N TYR A 199 -4.48 -9.92 -16.66
CA TYR A 199 -3.12 -9.68 -16.14
C TYR A 199 -2.32 -10.96 -15.85
N LYS A 200 -2.92 -12.16 -16.03
CA LYS A 200 -2.26 -13.46 -15.82
C LYS A 200 -0.95 -13.68 -16.60
N ALA A 201 -0.75 -12.93 -17.67
CA ALA A 201 0.43 -13.03 -18.54
C ALA A 201 1.30 -11.76 -18.49
N MET A 202 1.04 -10.87 -17.54
CA MET A 202 1.79 -9.64 -17.35
C MET A 202 2.75 -9.78 -16.16
N ALA A 203 3.84 -9.03 -16.18
CA ALA A 203 4.82 -9.00 -15.11
C ALA A 203 5.23 -7.56 -14.78
N PHE A 204 5.66 -7.35 -13.53
CA PHE A 204 6.44 -6.18 -13.15
C PHE A 204 7.84 -6.31 -13.74
N ASP A 205 8.24 -5.29 -14.49
CA ASP A 205 9.52 -5.21 -15.18
C ASP A 205 10.56 -4.54 -14.27
N PRO A 206 11.74 -5.15 -14.05
CA PRO A 206 12.82 -4.55 -13.28
C PRO A 206 13.42 -3.30 -13.95
N GLN A 207 13.03 -2.92 -15.16
CA GLN A 207 13.42 -1.67 -15.83
C GLN A 207 12.46 -0.51 -15.53
N LEU A 208 11.40 -0.73 -14.75
CA LEU A 208 10.40 0.28 -14.43
C LEU A 208 10.39 0.63 -12.93
N VAL A 209 10.00 1.86 -12.64
CA VAL A 209 9.65 2.33 -11.30
C VAL A 209 8.13 2.47 -11.22
N TYR A 210 7.57 1.85 -10.19
CA TYR A 210 6.15 1.83 -9.90
C TYR A 210 5.87 2.76 -8.73
N ASN A 211 5.19 3.87 -9.02
CA ASN A 211 4.67 4.77 -8.01
C ASN A 211 3.23 4.41 -7.74
N LEU A 212 2.92 4.09 -6.50
CA LEU A 212 1.66 3.51 -6.07
C LEU A 212 1.15 4.29 -4.87
N GLU A 213 -0.14 4.57 -4.83
CA GLU A 213 -0.76 5.17 -3.65
C GLU A 213 -2.07 4.48 -3.32
N ILE A 214 -2.23 4.15 -2.03
CA ILE A 214 -3.49 3.70 -1.44
C ILE A 214 -3.89 4.67 -0.34
N PHE A 215 -5.15 5.10 -0.36
CA PHE A 215 -5.76 5.93 0.67
C PHE A 215 -7.22 5.55 0.84
N ALA A 216 -7.76 5.75 2.04
CA ALA A 216 -9.17 5.50 2.28
C ALA A 216 -9.76 6.52 3.26
N PRO A 217 -11.06 6.83 3.13
CA PRO A 217 -11.78 7.67 4.08
C PRO A 217 -12.36 6.90 5.28
N PHE A 218 -12.29 5.57 5.27
CA PHE A 218 -13.08 4.72 6.16
C PHE A 218 -12.28 4.11 7.32
N MET A 219 -10.97 4.30 7.43
CA MET A 219 -10.17 3.74 8.52
C MET A 219 -9.38 4.83 9.24
N ASP A 220 -9.73 5.12 10.49
CA ASP A 220 -8.92 5.96 11.37
C ASP A 220 -7.93 5.07 12.14
N PHE A 221 -6.64 5.18 11.82
CA PHE A 221 -5.59 4.41 12.49
C PHE A 221 -5.21 4.96 13.87
N ASN A 222 -5.64 6.17 14.25
CA ASN A 222 -5.37 6.69 15.60
C ASN A 222 -6.17 5.93 16.66
N THR A 223 -7.41 5.57 16.34
CA THR A 223 -8.35 4.91 17.24
C THR A 223 -8.72 3.50 16.81
N PHE A 224 -8.38 3.12 15.58
CA PHE A 224 -8.82 1.90 14.90
C PHE A 224 -10.34 1.87 14.67
N ASP A 225 -10.94 3.01 14.35
CA ASP A 225 -12.35 3.07 13.95
C ASP A 225 -12.49 2.86 12.43
N LEU A 226 -13.19 1.79 12.07
CA LEU A 226 -13.57 1.45 10.70
C LEU A 226 -15.02 1.92 10.45
N SER A 227 -15.23 2.74 9.42
CA SER A 227 -16.53 3.30 9.04
C SER A 227 -16.95 2.87 7.64
N LEU A 228 -17.67 1.76 7.56
CA LEU A 228 -18.25 1.20 6.33
C LEU A 228 -19.77 1.08 6.51
N GLY A 229 -20.51 2.17 6.30
CA GLY A 229 -21.96 2.27 6.58
C GLY A 229 -22.32 2.34 8.07
N MET A 230 -21.56 1.65 8.92
CA MET A 230 -21.55 1.76 10.38
C MET A 230 -20.12 1.89 10.89
N SER A 231 -19.94 2.57 12.03
CA SER A 231 -18.64 2.73 12.67
C SER A 231 -18.41 1.64 13.71
N VAL A 232 -17.28 0.94 13.60
CA VAL A 232 -16.86 -0.14 14.49
C VAL A 232 -15.40 0.08 14.87
N ASN A 233 -15.12 0.06 16.18
CA ASN A 233 -13.74 0.06 16.66
C ASN A 233 -13.15 -1.35 16.52
N VAL A 234 -12.25 -1.54 15.54
CA VAL A 234 -11.73 -2.87 15.23
C VAL A 234 -10.70 -3.35 16.24
N ALA A 235 -10.07 -2.47 17.02
CA ALA A 235 -9.10 -2.87 18.04
C ALA A 235 -9.68 -3.90 19.03
N ARG A 236 -10.98 -3.77 19.35
CA ARG A 236 -11.74 -4.69 20.21
C ARG A 236 -11.77 -6.14 19.73
N TYR A 237 -11.50 -6.38 18.45
CA TYR A 237 -11.64 -7.68 17.80
C TYR A 237 -10.30 -8.25 17.32
N THR A 238 -9.22 -7.47 17.37
CA THR A 238 -7.89 -7.89 16.91
C THR A 238 -7.11 -8.72 17.91
N ASN A 239 -7.60 -8.90 19.14
CA ASN A 239 -6.87 -9.56 20.23
C ASN A 239 -5.50 -8.91 20.50
N ASN A 240 -5.44 -7.57 20.52
CA ASN A 240 -4.24 -6.75 20.69
C ASN A 240 -3.18 -6.92 19.58
N GLN A 241 -3.52 -7.54 18.45
CA GLN A 241 -2.66 -7.61 17.29
C GLN A 241 -2.60 -6.25 16.58
N PRO A 242 -1.44 -5.88 16.00
CA PRO A 242 -1.37 -4.71 15.15
C PRO A 242 -2.17 -4.93 13.85
N ILE A 243 -2.56 -3.84 13.19
CA ILE A 243 -3.09 -3.89 11.82
C ILE A 243 -1.92 -3.73 10.86
N ARG A 244 -1.77 -4.67 9.93
CA ARG A 244 -0.74 -4.61 8.88
C ARG A 244 -1.35 -4.44 7.51
N LEU A 245 -0.78 -3.54 6.72
CA LEU A 245 -1.01 -3.48 5.29
C LEU A 245 0.25 -4.02 4.59
N ILE A 246 0.09 -5.13 3.88
CA ILE A 246 1.17 -5.96 3.36
C ILE A 246 1.04 -6.07 1.85
N CYS A 247 2.15 -5.81 1.16
CA CYS A 247 2.34 -6.24 -0.22
C CYS A 247 3.23 -7.48 -0.23
N LYS A 248 2.81 -8.56 -0.91
CA LYS A 248 3.58 -9.81 -0.96
C LYS A 248 3.35 -10.61 -2.25
N SER A 249 4.31 -11.48 -2.55
CA SER A 249 4.15 -12.60 -3.48
C SER A 249 3.36 -13.73 -2.80
N LYS A 250 2.32 -14.25 -3.48
CA LYS A 250 1.52 -15.37 -2.99
C LYS A 250 2.30 -16.68 -3.02
N SER A 251 2.91 -16.99 -4.17
CA SER A 251 3.57 -18.27 -4.42
C SER A 251 4.85 -18.44 -3.61
N LYS A 252 5.64 -17.38 -3.46
CA LYS A 252 6.90 -17.39 -2.71
C LYS A 252 6.71 -17.09 -1.22
N ASN A 253 5.51 -16.67 -0.83
CA ASN A 253 5.20 -16.08 0.47
C ASN A 253 6.25 -15.02 0.88
N ALA A 254 6.72 -14.24 -0.10
CA ALA A 254 7.79 -13.27 0.07
C ALA A 254 7.20 -11.87 0.18
N THR A 255 7.50 -11.19 1.29
CA THR A 255 7.06 -9.82 1.54
C THR A 255 7.81 -8.83 0.65
N ILE A 256 7.08 -7.91 0.04
CA ILE A 256 7.62 -6.80 -0.75
C ILE A 256 7.77 -5.58 0.17
N PHE A 257 6.70 -5.22 0.88
CA PHE A 257 6.74 -4.23 1.95
C PHE A 257 5.59 -4.45 2.94
N VAL A 258 5.75 -3.90 4.15
CA VAL A 258 4.74 -3.86 5.22
C VAL A 258 4.65 -2.46 5.79
N VAL A 259 3.43 -2.01 6.02
CA VAL A 259 3.13 -0.90 6.93
C VAL A 259 2.32 -1.45 8.09
N GLU A 260 2.80 -1.27 9.31
CA GLU A 260 2.15 -1.75 10.52
C GLU A 260 1.71 -0.58 11.39
N TYR A 261 0.47 -0.66 11.88
CA TYR A 261 -0.13 0.25 12.84
C TYR A 261 -0.37 -0.52 14.15
N ALA A 262 0.18 -0.03 15.26
CA ALA A 262 -0.03 -0.59 16.59
C ALA A 262 -0.49 0.51 17.54
N LEU A 263 -1.54 0.28 18.34
CA LEU A 263 -2.02 1.26 19.31
C LEU A 263 -1.01 1.50 20.44
#